data_AF-A0A8H3FHR1-F1
#
_entry.id   AF-A0A8H3FHR1-F1
#
_cell.length_a   1.000
_cell.length_b   1.000
_cell.length_c   1.000
_cell.angle_alpha   90.00
_cell.angle_beta   90.00
_cell.angle_gamma   90.00
#
_symmetry.space_group_name_H-M   'P 1'
#
loop_
_entity.id
_entity.type
_entity.pdbx_description
1 polymer ?
#
loop_
_entity_poly.entity_id
_entity_poly.type
_entity_poly.pdbx_seq_one_letter_code
_entity_poly.pdbx_strand_id
1 'polypeptide(L)'
;MGGKAFTSGPNALSTPRLPPNLYSLVLEDTVTLLQTLYAHVASPPPAPAKESHGDIDILVCEPLSSPPPSTPVLESLLQSKRSISAGGRSFAIPHPIINNAYVQVDMRVCPDLASWKWQLFHHAFGDLWNLLGTTIRPFGLTANEKGLHVRIEEIELLDRKKSMIYLTKDPLEVCQLLGLDAERTGLDEDGVVLGGDGTNCRGFHNMEDMYEFVAGSRLFRRSTYIKNNLKSNDRKRMAQRDGYSTFVDGWLSNYTGNEGGDLDMTRQKVWDEVEKKYDIKCVYERRITAWREERERLKIKGEGREERKRIALEEEAYANAWIEMLESGSI
;
A
#
# COMPACT_ATOMS: atom_id res chain seq x y z
N MET A 1 -7.18 6.41 -5.82
CA MET A 1 -8.38 7.26 -5.94
C MET A 1 -9.35 6.89 -4.82
N GLY A 2 -9.09 7.40 -3.61
CA GLY A 2 -10.05 7.46 -2.50
C GLY A 2 -10.93 8.72 -2.62
N GLY A 3 -11.71 9.05 -1.59
CA GLY A 3 -12.48 10.30 -1.53
C GLY A 3 -13.82 10.28 -2.28
N LYS A 4 -14.45 9.12 -2.39
CA LYS A 4 -15.75 8.95 -3.06
C LYS A 4 -16.82 8.30 -2.18
N ALA A 5 -16.56 8.16 -0.88
CA ALA A 5 -17.48 7.44 0.01
C ALA A 5 -18.87 8.09 0.07
N PHE A 6 -18.95 9.40 -0.18
CA PHE A 6 -20.17 10.18 -0.02
C PHE A 6 -20.74 10.75 -1.32
N THR A 7 -20.08 10.55 -2.47
CA THR A 7 -20.40 11.24 -3.73
C THR A 7 -21.49 10.57 -4.58
N SER A 8 -21.99 9.41 -4.15
CA SER A 8 -22.95 8.61 -4.91
C SER A 8 -24.19 8.24 -4.09
N GLY A 9 -25.27 7.90 -4.79
CA GLY A 9 -26.55 7.51 -4.20
C GLY A 9 -27.53 8.68 -3.99
N PRO A 10 -28.75 8.39 -3.49
CA PRO A 10 -29.85 9.37 -3.40
C PRO A 10 -29.58 10.51 -2.41
N ASN A 11 -28.62 10.33 -1.51
CA ASN A 11 -28.21 11.31 -0.51
C ASN A 11 -26.74 11.72 -0.72
N ALA A 12 -26.28 11.84 -1.97
CA ALA A 12 -24.91 12.25 -2.27
C ALA A 12 -24.59 13.61 -1.62
N LEU A 13 -23.39 13.72 -1.04
CA LEU A 13 -22.88 14.96 -0.46
C LEU A 13 -21.86 15.58 -1.40
N SER A 14 -21.81 16.91 -1.41
CA SER A 14 -20.74 17.64 -2.10
C SER A 14 -19.45 17.52 -1.29
N THR A 15 -18.48 16.78 -1.82
CA THR A 15 -17.13 16.63 -1.22
C THR A 15 -16.08 17.12 -2.21
N PRO A 16 -15.89 18.45 -2.36
CA PRO A 16 -14.93 19.01 -3.29
C PRO A 16 -13.50 18.66 -2.90
N ARG A 17 -12.59 18.69 -3.88
CA ARG A 17 -11.16 18.45 -3.65
C ARG A 17 -10.56 19.58 -2.82
N LEU A 18 -9.67 19.25 -1.90
CA LEU A 18 -8.97 20.18 -1.03
C LEU A 18 -7.63 20.60 -1.63
N PRO A 19 -7.31 21.91 -1.68
CA PRO A 19 -5.94 22.36 -1.93
C PRO A 19 -5.02 22.07 -0.73
N PRO A 20 -3.68 22.02 -0.91
CA PRO A 20 -2.75 21.55 0.13
C PRO A 20 -2.84 22.32 1.46
N ASN A 21 -2.95 23.65 1.41
CA ASN A 21 -3.06 24.47 2.63
C ASN A 21 -4.34 24.15 3.42
N LEU A 22 -5.45 23.94 2.72
CA LEU A 22 -6.72 23.62 3.36
C LEU A 22 -6.74 22.18 3.88
N TYR A 23 -6.14 21.24 3.13
CA TYR A 23 -5.94 19.88 3.59
C TYR A 23 -5.17 19.84 4.91
N SER A 24 -4.05 20.58 4.99
CA SER A 24 -3.19 20.62 6.18
C SER A 24 -3.93 21.19 7.39
N LEU A 25 -4.67 22.30 7.20
CA LEU A 25 -5.47 22.91 8.27
C LEU A 25 -6.56 21.95 8.81
N VAL A 26 -7.34 21.33 7.92
CA VAL A 26 -8.40 20.41 8.34
C VAL A 26 -7.81 19.15 9.00
N LEU A 27 -6.65 18.69 8.52
CA LEU A 27 -5.94 17.57 9.10
C LEU A 27 -5.43 17.86 10.50
N GLU A 28 -4.79 19.01 10.71
CA GLU A 28 -4.33 19.46 12.04
C GLU A 28 -5.48 19.56 13.05
N ASP A 29 -6.59 20.19 12.65
CA ASP A 29 -7.80 20.30 13.49
C ASP A 29 -8.35 18.90 13.83
N THR A 30 -8.46 18.02 12.83
CA THR A 30 -9.02 16.68 13.01
C THR A 30 -8.12 15.80 13.89
N VAL A 31 -6.80 15.88 13.71
CA VAL A 31 -5.81 15.18 14.54
C VAL A 31 -5.93 15.65 15.98
N THR A 32 -5.96 16.97 16.21
CA THR A 32 -6.08 17.57 17.55
C THR A 32 -7.33 17.09 18.27
N LEU A 33 -8.48 17.04 17.58
CA LEU A 33 -9.71 16.51 18.14
C LEU A 33 -9.58 15.02 18.49
N LEU A 34 -9.05 14.20 17.59
CA LEU A 34 -8.95 12.76 17.83
C LEU A 34 -7.93 12.39 18.92
N GLN A 35 -6.91 13.22 19.13
CA GLN A 35 -5.93 13.05 20.22
C GLN A 35 -6.58 13.16 21.61
N THR A 36 -7.77 13.76 21.74
CA THR A 36 -8.50 13.73 23.00
C THR A 36 -9.11 12.36 23.31
N LEU A 37 -9.12 11.43 22.35
CA LEU A 37 -9.73 10.10 22.46
C LEU A 37 -8.74 8.94 22.25
N TYR A 38 -7.60 9.19 21.61
CA TYR A 38 -6.60 8.17 21.27
C TYR A 38 -5.19 8.69 21.59
N ALA A 39 -4.32 7.82 22.11
CA ALA A 39 -2.94 8.18 22.41
C ALA A 39 -2.10 8.41 21.14
N HIS A 40 -2.39 7.68 20.06
CA HIS A 40 -1.69 7.78 18.78
C HIS A 40 -2.66 8.13 17.65
N VAL A 41 -2.39 9.25 16.99
CA VAL A 41 -3.20 9.79 15.88
C VAL A 41 -2.26 10.41 14.86
N ALA A 42 -2.32 9.96 13.61
CA ALA A 42 -1.57 10.56 12.51
C ALA A 42 -2.19 10.23 11.14
N SER A 43 -1.78 10.96 10.11
CA SER A 43 -2.08 10.67 8.72
C SER A 43 -0.81 10.17 8.00
N PRO A 44 -0.92 9.15 7.11
CA PRO A 44 0.19 8.82 6.22
C PRO A 44 0.52 10.03 5.33
N PRO A 45 1.80 10.41 5.16
CA PRO A 45 2.14 11.52 4.29
C PRO A 45 1.62 11.33 2.86
N PRO A 46 1.06 12.37 2.23
CA PRO A 46 0.63 12.29 0.83
C PRO A 46 1.82 12.14 -0.11
N ALA A 47 1.54 11.82 -1.38
CA ALA A 47 2.57 11.85 -2.42
C ALA A 47 3.20 13.26 -2.53
N PRO A 48 4.51 13.37 -2.81
CA PRO A 48 5.16 14.66 -3.03
C PRO A 48 4.47 15.49 -4.12
N ALA A 49 4.41 16.81 -3.93
CA ALA A 49 3.83 17.76 -4.89
C ALA A 49 2.36 17.51 -5.30
N LYS A 50 1.58 16.79 -4.48
CA LYS A 50 0.15 16.55 -4.74
C LYS A 50 -0.64 17.87 -4.66
N GLU A 51 -1.20 18.30 -5.79
CA GLU A 51 -1.90 19.60 -5.90
C GLU A 51 -3.32 19.59 -5.35
N SER A 52 -3.93 18.42 -5.12
CA SER A 52 -5.26 18.32 -4.52
C SER A 52 -5.53 16.99 -3.82
N HIS A 53 -6.40 17.02 -2.81
CA HIS A 53 -6.76 15.88 -1.95
C HIS A 53 -8.26 15.61 -2.00
N GLY A 54 -8.71 14.36 -1.96
CA GLY A 54 -10.14 14.02 -1.98
C GLY A 54 -10.69 13.67 -0.60
N ASP A 55 -9.80 13.25 0.27
CA ASP A 55 -10.03 12.67 1.57
C ASP A 55 -8.84 12.97 2.48
N ILE A 56 -9.08 12.80 3.78
CA ILE A 56 -8.06 12.83 4.82
C ILE A 56 -8.06 11.44 5.47
N ASP A 57 -7.01 10.67 5.22
CA ASP A 57 -6.80 9.37 5.87
C ASP A 57 -6.20 9.57 7.27
N ILE A 58 -6.81 9.04 8.31
CA ILE A 58 -6.31 9.10 9.69
C ILE A 58 -6.22 7.70 10.28
N LEU A 59 -5.05 7.39 10.84
CA LEU A 59 -4.79 6.18 11.60
C LEU A 59 -4.79 6.51 13.08
N VAL A 60 -5.56 5.76 13.86
CA VAL A 60 -5.61 5.90 15.32
C VAL A 60 -5.27 4.59 16.02
N CYS A 61 -4.65 4.66 17.18
CA CYS A 61 -4.37 3.51 18.03
C CYS A 61 -4.46 3.89 19.51
N GLU A 62 -4.66 2.88 20.37
CA GLU A 62 -4.67 3.01 21.83
C GLU A 62 -5.73 4.01 22.34
N PRO A 63 -7.02 3.62 22.38
CA PRO A 63 -8.08 4.48 22.90
C PRO A 63 -7.84 4.83 24.38
N LEU A 64 -8.06 6.08 24.73
CA LEU A 64 -7.86 6.60 26.09
C LEU A 64 -8.97 6.16 27.06
N SER A 65 -10.11 5.70 26.54
CA SER A 65 -11.24 5.20 27.33
C SER A 65 -11.41 3.69 27.16
N SER A 66 -11.91 3.05 28.22
CA SER A 66 -12.43 1.68 28.18
C SER A 66 -13.89 1.69 28.62
N PRO A 67 -14.86 1.39 27.72
CA PRO A 67 -14.68 0.89 26.35
C PRO A 67 -14.17 1.96 25.35
N PRO A 68 -13.66 1.54 24.17
CA PRO A 68 -13.23 2.46 23.11
C PRO A 68 -14.36 3.39 22.62
N PRO A 69 -14.03 4.56 22.05
CA PRO A 69 -15.02 5.51 21.55
C PRO A 69 -15.98 4.88 20.52
N SER A 70 -17.27 5.01 20.78
CA SER A 70 -18.33 4.57 19.87
C SER A 70 -18.46 5.53 18.67
N THR A 71 -19.10 5.08 17.60
CA THR A 71 -19.34 5.92 16.41
C THR A 71 -20.08 7.22 16.75
N PRO A 72 -21.16 7.24 17.57
CA PRO A 72 -21.83 8.49 17.93
C PRO A 72 -20.94 9.52 18.65
N VAL A 73 -19.98 9.06 19.48
CA VAL A 73 -19.02 9.95 20.14
C VAL A 73 -18.12 10.61 19.10
N LEU A 74 -17.63 9.84 18.12
CA LEU A 74 -16.81 10.35 17.02
C LEU A 74 -17.60 11.29 16.11
N GLU A 75 -18.84 10.94 15.78
CA GLU A 75 -19.72 11.80 14.98
C GLU A 75 -19.96 13.15 15.66
N SER A 76 -20.19 13.14 16.98
CA SER A 76 -20.36 14.36 17.77
C SER A 76 -19.08 15.18 17.84
N LEU A 77 -17.93 14.54 18.07
CA LEU A 77 -16.63 15.22 18.17
C LEU A 77 -16.24 15.89 16.85
N LEU A 78 -16.38 15.15 15.74
CA LEU A 78 -16.03 15.61 14.39
C LEU A 78 -17.13 16.47 13.74
N GLN A 79 -18.26 16.66 14.44
CA GLN A 79 -19.45 17.35 13.94
C GLN A 79 -19.91 16.78 12.58
N SER A 80 -19.75 15.46 12.39
CA SER A 80 -19.96 14.83 11.10
C SER A 80 -21.44 14.86 10.73
N LYS A 81 -21.75 15.25 9.50
CA LYS A 81 -23.12 15.20 8.97
C LYS A 81 -23.58 13.78 8.72
N ARG A 82 -22.65 12.90 8.36
CA ARG A 82 -22.88 11.49 8.03
C ARG A 82 -21.62 10.69 8.28
N SER A 83 -21.80 9.45 8.71
CA SER A 83 -20.73 8.44 8.76
C SER A 83 -21.11 7.18 7.96
N ILE A 84 -20.10 6.43 7.52
CA ILE A 84 -20.22 5.11 6.88
C ILE A 84 -19.20 4.17 7.55
N SER A 85 -19.60 2.94 7.87
CA SER A 85 -18.76 1.96 8.59
C SER A 85 -18.36 0.72 7.77
N ALA A 86 -18.32 0.81 6.44
CA ALA A 86 -18.01 -0.33 5.56
C ALA A 86 -16.50 -0.49 5.33
N GLY A 87 -15.85 -1.40 6.07
CA GLY A 87 -14.41 -1.71 5.91
C GLY A 87 -13.44 -0.65 6.46
N GLY A 88 -13.98 0.34 7.16
CA GLY A 88 -13.32 1.53 7.73
C GLY A 88 -14.40 2.48 8.23
N ARG A 89 -14.04 3.59 8.90
CA ARG A 89 -15.00 4.62 9.32
C ARG A 89 -14.77 5.90 8.51
N SER A 90 -15.67 6.20 7.59
CA SER A 90 -15.65 7.45 6.83
C SER A 90 -16.60 8.44 7.47
N PHE A 91 -16.18 9.69 7.62
CA PHE A 91 -16.98 10.80 8.16
C PHE A 91 -17.04 11.95 7.15
N ALA A 92 -18.22 12.53 6.97
CA ALA A 92 -18.42 13.76 6.20
C ALA A 92 -18.48 14.93 7.18
N ILE A 93 -17.36 15.61 7.39
CA ILE A 93 -17.27 16.79 8.28
C ILE A 93 -17.56 18.06 7.50
N PRO A 94 -18.08 19.14 8.11
CA PRO A 94 -18.36 20.39 7.40
C PRO A 94 -17.13 20.95 6.70
N HIS A 95 -17.28 21.42 5.45
CA HIS A 95 -16.19 22.10 4.77
C HIS A 95 -15.99 23.49 5.38
N PRO A 96 -14.76 23.89 5.73
CA PRO A 96 -14.49 25.14 6.48
C PRO A 96 -14.74 26.45 5.71
N ILE A 97 -15.12 26.39 4.42
CA ILE A 97 -15.18 27.56 3.53
C ILE A 97 -16.43 27.50 2.66
N ILE A 98 -16.70 26.34 2.05
CA ILE A 98 -17.82 26.17 1.14
C ILE A 98 -19.05 25.72 1.92
N ASN A 99 -20.07 26.58 1.98
CA ASN A 99 -21.35 26.25 2.60
C ASN A 99 -22.00 25.02 1.94
N ASN A 100 -22.57 24.14 2.76
CA ASN A 100 -23.20 22.87 2.33
C ASN A 100 -22.27 21.91 1.57
N ALA A 101 -20.95 22.09 1.70
CA ALA A 101 -19.96 21.10 1.29
C ALA A 101 -19.34 20.42 2.52
N TYR A 102 -18.69 19.29 2.27
CA TYR A 102 -18.12 18.43 3.31
C TYR A 102 -16.72 17.96 2.92
N VAL A 103 -15.92 17.61 3.92
CA VAL A 103 -14.64 16.92 3.77
C VAL A 103 -14.82 15.47 4.19
N GLN A 104 -14.31 14.54 3.39
CA GLN A 104 -14.24 13.13 3.76
C GLN A 104 -13.03 12.89 4.65
N VAL A 105 -13.27 12.42 5.88
CA VAL A 105 -12.23 11.92 6.78
C VAL A 105 -12.39 10.40 6.89
N ASP A 106 -11.40 9.66 6.43
CA ASP A 106 -11.35 8.20 6.49
C ASP A 106 -10.49 7.78 7.69
N MET A 107 -11.14 7.35 8.76
CA MET A 107 -10.50 6.92 9.99
C MET A 107 -10.39 5.39 10.05
N ARG A 108 -9.20 4.91 10.40
CA ARG A 108 -8.93 3.48 10.64
C ARG A 108 -8.31 3.29 12.03
N VAL A 109 -8.89 2.37 12.79
CA VAL A 109 -8.40 1.99 14.12
C VAL A 109 -7.43 0.82 13.98
N CYS A 110 -6.19 1.02 14.38
CA CYS A 110 -5.15 0.01 14.41
C CYS A 110 -5.19 -0.77 15.73
N PRO A 111 -4.99 -2.10 15.70
CA PRO A 111 -5.12 -2.95 16.89
C PRO A 111 -4.01 -2.73 17.92
N ASP A 112 -2.82 -2.35 17.47
CA ASP A 112 -1.64 -2.11 18.30
C ASP A 112 -0.70 -1.09 17.64
N LEU A 113 0.22 -0.53 18.43
CA LEU A 113 1.16 0.51 17.99
C LEU A 113 2.02 0.06 16.80
N ALA A 114 2.47 -1.20 16.79
CA ALA A 114 3.31 -1.69 15.70
C ALA A 114 2.53 -1.81 14.38
N SER A 115 1.24 -2.16 14.43
CA SER A 115 0.36 -2.12 13.28
C SER A 115 0.06 -0.69 12.84
N TRP A 116 -0.03 0.26 13.76
CA TRP A 116 -0.18 1.68 13.43
C TRP A 116 1.05 2.24 12.71
N LYS A 117 2.26 1.98 13.23
CA LYS A 117 3.54 2.35 12.59
C LYS A 117 3.67 1.77 11.18
N TRP A 118 3.41 0.47 11.05
CA TRP A 118 3.43 -0.21 9.75
C TRP A 118 2.46 0.41 8.75
N GLN A 119 1.24 0.72 9.17
CA GLN A 119 0.20 1.28 8.30
C GLN A 119 0.57 2.69 7.84
N LEU A 120 1.11 3.54 8.72
CA LEU A 120 1.65 4.84 8.31
C LEU A 120 2.71 4.68 7.24
N PHE A 121 3.67 3.79 7.45
CA PHE A 121 4.73 3.54 6.48
C PHE A 121 4.23 2.93 5.17
N HIS A 122 3.34 1.94 5.23
CA HIS A 122 2.79 1.22 4.08
C HIS A 122 1.88 2.10 3.19
N HIS A 123 1.24 3.11 3.78
CA HIS A 123 0.35 4.03 3.08
C HIS A 123 0.97 5.39 2.77
N ALA A 124 2.21 5.63 3.20
CA ALA A 124 2.94 6.87 2.93
C ALA A 124 3.26 7.05 1.44
N PHE A 125 3.33 8.32 1.03
CA PHE A 125 3.82 8.78 -0.28
C PHE A 125 3.08 8.20 -1.49
N GLY A 126 1.80 7.84 -1.33
CA GLY A 126 0.92 7.47 -2.43
C GLY A 126 1.33 6.21 -3.19
N ASP A 127 2.10 6.36 -4.28
CA ASP A 127 2.48 5.25 -5.15
C ASP A 127 3.80 4.56 -4.79
N LEU A 128 4.52 5.05 -3.78
CA LEU A 128 5.77 4.45 -3.30
C LEU A 128 5.67 2.93 -3.14
N TRP A 129 4.71 2.46 -2.35
CA TRP A 129 4.53 1.03 -2.08
C TRP A 129 4.00 0.23 -3.26
N ASN A 130 3.39 0.89 -4.25
CA ASN A 130 3.02 0.21 -5.49
C ASN A 130 4.26 -0.03 -6.35
N LEU A 131 5.18 0.92 -6.39
CA LEU A 131 6.48 0.78 -7.05
C LEU A 131 7.35 -0.27 -6.34
N LEU A 132 7.55 -0.13 -5.02
CA LEU A 132 8.29 -1.12 -4.22
C LEU A 132 7.65 -2.52 -4.30
N GLY A 133 6.32 -2.59 -4.31
CA GLY A 133 5.59 -3.85 -4.49
C GLY A 133 5.92 -4.53 -5.82
N THR A 134 6.11 -3.77 -6.90
CA THR A 134 6.60 -4.29 -8.18
C THR A 134 8.06 -4.73 -8.06
N THR A 135 8.92 -3.95 -7.40
CA THR A 135 10.34 -4.25 -7.18
C THR A 135 10.57 -5.59 -6.47
N ILE A 136 9.89 -5.82 -5.35
CA ILE A 136 10.21 -6.94 -4.45
C ILE A 136 9.51 -8.25 -4.85
N ARG A 137 8.50 -8.17 -5.71
CA ARG A 137 7.64 -9.31 -6.08
C ARG A 137 8.38 -10.47 -6.74
N PRO A 138 9.31 -10.27 -7.70
CA PRO A 138 10.09 -11.36 -8.31
C PRO A 138 10.88 -12.18 -7.29
N PHE A 139 11.27 -11.57 -6.17
CA PHE A 139 12.02 -12.18 -5.08
C PHE A 139 11.14 -12.89 -4.04
N GLY A 140 9.85 -13.06 -4.31
CA GLY A 140 8.94 -13.74 -3.41
C GLY A 140 8.41 -12.88 -2.26
N LEU A 141 8.71 -11.58 -2.20
CA LEU A 141 8.27 -10.71 -1.11
C LEU A 141 6.94 -10.02 -1.43
N THR A 142 6.12 -9.78 -0.41
CA THR A 142 4.87 -9.01 -0.49
C THR A 142 4.65 -8.22 0.79
N ALA A 143 4.42 -6.92 0.65
CA ALA A 143 3.86 -6.09 1.69
C ALA A 143 2.34 -6.04 1.58
N ASN A 144 1.65 -6.07 2.71
CA ASN A 144 0.22 -5.84 2.83
C ASN A 144 -0.07 -5.15 4.17
N GLU A 145 -1.34 -4.91 4.49
CA GLU A 145 -1.77 -4.26 5.74
C GLU A 145 -1.26 -4.92 7.04
N LYS A 146 -0.86 -6.19 7.02
CA LYS A 146 -0.35 -6.91 8.20
C LYS A 146 1.16 -6.85 8.37
N GLY A 147 1.91 -6.49 7.33
CA GLY A 147 3.37 -6.49 7.35
C GLY A 147 3.99 -6.94 6.03
N LEU A 148 5.30 -7.15 6.08
CA LEU A 148 6.08 -7.78 5.02
C LEU A 148 6.05 -9.31 5.17
N HIS A 149 5.93 -10.00 4.04
CA HIS A 149 5.82 -11.45 3.97
C HIS A 149 6.75 -12.01 2.89
N VAL A 150 7.28 -13.21 3.11
CA VAL A 150 7.87 -14.04 2.05
C VAL A 150 6.84 -15.06 1.58
N ARG A 151 6.87 -15.41 0.29
CA ARG A 151 5.95 -16.37 -0.32
C ARG A 151 6.64 -17.69 -0.61
N ILE A 152 5.96 -18.78 -0.26
CA ILE A 152 6.33 -20.14 -0.68
C ILE A 152 6.02 -20.31 -2.17
N GLU A 153 7.05 -20.51 -2.99
CA GLU A 153 6.92 -20.60 -4.46
C GLU A 153 6.00 -21.75 -4.90
N GLU A 154 6.08 -22.92 -4.27
CA GLU A 154 5.23 -24.07 -4.59
C GLU A 154 3.73 -23.81 -4.36
N ILE A 155 3.39 -22.88 -3.47
CA ILE A 155 2.01 -22.60 -3.07
C ILE A 155 1.48 -21.35 -3.79
N GLU A 156 2.33 -20.35 -4.06
CA GLU A 156 1.88 -19.00 -4.43
C GLU A 156 1.07 -18.90 -5.73
N LEU A 157 1.28 -19.83 -6.67
CA LEU A 157 0.53 -19.89 -7.93
C LEU A 157 -0.91 -20.40 -7.74
N LEU A 158 -1.15 -21.19 -6.71
CA LEU A 158 -2.44 -21.85 -6.48
C LEU A 158 -3.21 -21.19 -5.33
N ASP A 159 -2.51 -20.78 -4.28
CA ASP A 159 -3.07 -20.09 -3.13
C ASP A 159 -2.08 -19.05 -2.58
N ARG A 160 -2.19 -17.83 -3.09
CA ARG A 160 -1.36 -16.70 -2.65
C ARG A 160 -1.51 -16.40 -1.15
N LYS A 161 -2.68 -16.67 -0.54
CA LYS A 161 -2.88 -16.38 0.89
C LYS A 161 -2.13 -17.39 1.75
N LYS A 162 -2.20 -18.67 1.41
CA LYS A 162 -1.47 -19.73 2.13
C LYS A 162 0.04 -19.66 1.95
N SER A 163 0.51 -19.12 0.82
CA SER A 163 1.95 -19.01 0.57
C SER A 163 2.67 -17.97 1.43
N MET A 164 1.97 -16.97 1.99
CA MET A 164 2.59 -15.85 2.71
C MET A 164 2.99 -16.21 4.15
N ILE A 165 4.29 -16.30 4.42
CA ILE A 165 4.86 -16.36 5.77
C ILE A 165 5.18 -14.93 6.21
N TYR A 166 4.68 -14.54 7.38
CA TYR A 166 4.93 -13.23 7.97
C TYR A 166 6.40 -13.07 8.37
N LEU A 167 6.98 -11.92 8.09
CA LEU A 167 8.35 -11.57 8.47
C LEU A 167 8.36 -10.53 9.58
N THR A 168 7.91 -9.32 9.26
CA THR A 168 7.97 -8.18 10.17
C THR A 168 6.94 -7.12 9.76
N LYS A 169 6.60 -6.27 10.72
CA LYS A 169 5.83 -5.03 10.52
C LYS A 169 6.63 -3.80 10.94
N ASP A 170 7.90 -3.96 11.29
CA ASP A 170 8.80 -2.86 11.64
C ASP A 170 9.30 -2.16 10.37
N PRO A 171 8.99 -0.87 10.16
CA PRO A 171 9.46 -0.11 9.00
C PRO A 171 10.98 -0.10 8.83
N LEU A 172 11.76 0.01 9.91
CA LEU A 172 13.23 0.07 9.86
C LEU A 172 13.81 -1.27 9.40
N GLU A 173 13.30 -2.39 9.93
CA GLU A 173 13.71 -3.72 9.49
C GLU A 173 13.36 -3.98 8.02
N VAL A 174 12.23 -3.45 7.56
CA VAL A 174 11.81 -3.53 6.16
C VAL A 174 12.76 -2.73 5.27
N CYS A 175 13.09 -1.49 5.63
CA CYS A 175 14.08 -0.71 4.88
C CYS A 175 15.42 -1.44 4.81
N GLN A 176 15.91 -1.97 5.94
CA GLN A 176 17.15 -2.74 5.99
C GLN A 176 17.10 -3.97 5.07
N LEU A 177 16.01 -4.75 5.10
CA LEU A 177 15.86 -5.94 4.27
C LEU A 177 15.81 -5.60 2.78
N LEU A 178 15.19 -4.47 2.42
CA LEU A 178 15.07 -4.02 1.04
C LEU A 178 16.28 -3.22 0.54
N GLY A 179 17.27 -2.97 1.41
CA GLY A 179 18.43 -2.13 1.11
C GLY A 179 18.02 -0.69 0.80
N LEU A 180 17.02 -0.17 1.52
CA LEU A 180 16.49 1.18 1.36
C LEU A 180 17.05 2.10 2.45
N ASP A 181 17.27 3.36 2.09
CA ASP A 181 17.71 4.41 3.01
C ASP A 181 16.54 4.90 3.89
N ALA A 182 16.43 4.38 5.11
CA ALA A 182 15.34 4.70 6.02
C ALA A 182 15.22 6.21 6.31
N GLU A 183 16.33 6.96 6.32
CA GLU A 183 16.31 8.39 6.61
C GLU A 183 15.52 9.18 5.55
N ARG A 184 15.63 8.78 4.27
CA ARG A 184 14.88 9.40 3.16
C ARG A 184 13.37 9.22 3.26
N THR A 185 12.89 8.26 4.05
CA THR A 185 11.46 8.02 4.22
C THR A 185 10.82 8.86 5.32
N GLY A 186 11.61 9.63 6.06
CA GLY A 186 11.12 10.41 7.20
C GLY A 186 10.82 9.60 8.45
N LEU A 187 11.32 8.36 8.54
CA LEU A 187 11.25 7.55 9.75
C LEU A 187 12.09 8.21 10.85
N ASP A 188 11.52 8.30 12.05
CA ASP A 188 12.28 8.61 13.26
C ASP A 188 12.94 7.36 13.87
N GLU A 189 13.61 7.55 15.01
CA GLU A 189 14.28 6.48 15.76
C GLU A 189 13.32 5.38 16.24
N ASP A 190 12.03 5.70 16.38
CA ASP A 190 10.98 4.78 16.77
C ASP A 190 10.30 4.09 15.56
N GLY A 191 10.74 4.39 14.33
CA GLY A 191 10.15 3.84 13.11
C GLY A 191 8.77 4.41 12.79
N VAL A 192 8.49 5.64 13.20
CA VAL A 192 7.28 6.39 12.83
C VAL A 192 7.61 7.31 11.67
N VAL A 193 6.79 7.27 10.61
CA VAL A 193 6.93 8.24 9.50
C VAL A 193 6.42 9.59 9.97
N LEU A 194 7.33 10.56 10.10
CA LEU A 194 7.02 11.94 10.44
C LEU A 194 6.59 12.72 9.20
N GLY A 195 5.55 13.55 9.30
CA GLY A 195 5.13 14.41 8.17
C GLY A 195 3.65 14.37 7.79
N GLY A 196 2.81 13.79 8.63
CA GLY A 196 1.36 13.76 8.39
C GLY A 196 0.63 15.06 8.74
N ASP A 197 1.30 16.16 9.09
CA ASP A 197 0.66 17.43 9.48
C ASP A 197 0.67 18.49 8.35
N GLY A 198 1.27 18.18 7.21
CA GLY A 198 1.28 19.05 6.03
C GLY A 198 2.22 20.27 6.09
N THR A 199 2.98 20.47 7.17
CA THR A 199 3.88 21.64 7.30
C THR A 199 5.35 21.30 7.50
N ASN A 200 5.69 20.05 7.86
CA ASN A 200 7.09 19.67 8.09
C ASN A 200 7.37 18.20 7.71
N CYS A 201 6.96 17.79 6.51
CA CYS A 201 7.19 16.43 6.01
C CYS A 201 8.70 16.12 5.97
N ARG A 202 9.17 15.29 6.90
CA ARG A 202 10.43 14.58 6.72
C ARG A 202 10.17 13.49 5.70
N GLY A 203 10.97 13.43 4.63
CA GLY A 203 10.72 12.49 3.53
C GLY A 203 11.15 13.06 2.19
N PHE A 204 10.48 12.61 1.12
CA PHE A 204 10.83 13.00 -0.24
C PHE A 204 10.42 14.45 -0.55
N HIS A 205 11.36 15.23 -1.07
CA HIS A 205 11.13 16.63 -1.44
C HIS A 205 10.26 16.76 -2.70
N ASN A 206 10.37 15.79 -3.60
CA ASN A 206 9.65 15.76 -4.87
C ASN A 206 9.51 14.30 -5.35
N MET A 207 8.83 14.12 -6.47
CA MET A 207 8.60 12.78 -7.04
C MET A 207 9.88 12.09 -7.50
N GLU A 208 10.87 12.85 -7.98
CA GLU A 208 12.16 12.32 -8.44
C GLU A 208 12.99 11.73 -7.28
N ASP A 209 13.03 12.41 -6.14
CA ASP A 209 13.62 11.92 -4.88
C ASP A 209 12.99 10.58 -4.44
N MET A 210 11.66 10.47 -4.53
CA MET A 210 10.95 9.21 -4.27
C MET A 210 11.29 8.11 -5.29
N TYR A 211 11.44 8.45 -6.57
CA TYR A 211 11.78 7.48 -7.62
C TYR A 211 13.22 6.96 -7.49
N GLU A 212 14.16 7.84 -7.18
CA GLU A 212 15.53 7.45 -6.85
C GLU A 212 15.58 6.52 -5.65
N PHE A 213 14.78 6.78 -4.62
CA PHE A 213 14.68 5.91 -3.46
C PHE A 213 14.21 4.50 -3.83
N VAL A 214 13.19 4.37 -4.69
CA VAL A 214 12.75 3.06 -5.21
C VAL A 214 13.87 2.38 -5.99
N ALA A 215 14.55 3.13 -6.87
CA ALA A 215 15.66 2.61 -7.68
C ALA A 215 16.89 2.23 -6.84
N GLY A 216 17.03 2.84 -5.66
CA GLY A 216 18.09 2.57 -4.68
C GLY A 216 17.93 1.26 -3.92
N SER A 217 16.77 0.59 -4.01
CA SER A 217 16.60 -0.74 -3.41
C SER A 217 17.63 -1.72 -3.98
N ARG A 218 18.24 -2.53 -3.11
CA ARG A 218 19.10 -3.64 -3.54
C ARG A 218 18.38 -4.69 -4.40
N LEU A 219 17.04 -4.70 -4.37
CA LEU A 219 16.22 -5.60 -5.17
C LEU A 219 15.72 -4.96 -6.47
N PHE A 220 16.11 -3.71 -6.76
CA PHE A 220 15.68 -3.02 -7.96
C PHE A 220 16.18 -3.74 -9.22
N ARG A 221 15.31 -3.91 -10.21
CA ARG A 221 15.69 -4.37 -11.55
C ARG A 221 14.85 -3.61 -12.56
N ARG A 222 15.51 -2.88 -13.47
CA ARG A 222 14.84 -2.12 -14.53
C ARG A 222 13.94 -3.02 -15.38
N SER A 223 14.37 -4.26 -15.63
CA SER A 223 13.62 -5.26 -16.40
C SER A 223 12.25 -5.61 -15.80
N THR A 224 12.03 -5.41 -14.50
CA THR A 224 10.74 -5.67 -13.84
C THR A 224 9.64 -4.71 -14.29
N TYR A 225 10.02 -3.52 -14.76
CA TYR A 225 9.10 -2.46 -15.18
C TYR A 225 8.91 -2.40 -16.69
N ILE A 226 9.54 -3.29 -17.46
CA ILE A 226 9.26 -3.43 -18.89
C ILE A 226 7.79 -3.79 -19.05
N LYS A 227 7.07 -3.09 -19.93
CA LYS A 227 5.61 -3.21 -20.11
C LYS A 227 5.13 -4.66 -20.26
N ASN A 228 5.90 -5.49 -20.98
CA ASN A 228 5.59 -6.92 -21.18
C ASN A 228 5.68 -7.77 -19.90
N ASN A 229 6.38 -7.30 -18.88
CA ASN A 229 6.55 -7.98 -17.59
C ASN A 229 5.57 -7.45 -16.51
N LEU A 230 4.78 -6.41 -16.82
CA LEU A 230 3.80 -5.83 -15.91
C LEU A 230 2.57 -6.74 -15.82
N LYS A 231 2.12 -7.06 -14.60
CA LYS A 231 0.89 -7.84 -14.40
C LYS A 231 -0.36 -7.00 -14.61
N SER A 232 -1.53 -7.64 -14.74
CA SER A 232 -2.83 -6.95 -14.89
C SER A 232 -3.04 -5.79 -13.90
N ASN A 233 -2.70 -5.97 -12.62
CA ASN A 233 -2.80 -4.90 -11.61
C ASN A 233 -1.83 -3.74 -11.86
N ASP A 234 -0.64 -4.02 -12.39
CA ASP A 234 0.35 -2.99 -12.73
C ASP A 234 -0.08 -2.23 -13.98
N ARG A 235 -0.64 -2.93 -14.98
CA ARG A 235 -1.25 -2.31 -16.18
C ARG A 235 -2.42 -1.39 -15.80
N LYS A 236 -3.29 -1.83 -14.88
CA LYS A 236 -4.36 -0.97 -14.33
C LYS A 236 -3.79 0.27 -13.62
N ARG A 237 -2.69 0.13 -12.90
CA ARG A 237 -2.02 1.27 -12.22
C ARG A 237 -1.42 2.24 -13.23
N MET A 238 -0.75 1.74 -14.27
CA MET A 238 -0.26 2.57 -15.38
C MET A 238 -1.38 3.44 -15.98
N ALA A 239 -2.59 2.89 -16.13
CA ALA A 239 -3.72 3.63 -16.69
C ALA A 239 -4.40 4.61 -15.72
N GLN A 240 -4.30 4.39 -14.41
CA GLN A 240 -5.12 5.10 -13.42
C GLN A 240 -4.32 5.97 -12.45
N ARG A 241 -2.99 5.87 -12.46
CA ARG A 241 -2.13 6.49 -11.45
C ARG A 241 -0.92 7.18 -12.07
N ASP A 242 -0.98 8.50 -12.06
CA ASP A 242 0.00 9.37 -12.70
C ASP A 242 1.41 9.19 -12.14
N GLY A 243 1.57 8.94 -10.83
CA GLY A 243 2.88 8.69 -10.23
C GLY A 243 3.53 7.40 -10.74
N TYR A 244 2.75 6.33 -10.87
CA TYR A 244 3.26 5.06 -11.39
C TYR A 244 3.62 5.14 -12.89
N SER A 245 2.78 5.77 -13.70
CA SER A 245 3.05 5.91 -15.15
C SER A 245 4.22 6.85 -15.43
N THR A 246 4.31 7.96 -14.70
CA THR A 246 5.43 8.91 -14.80
C THR A 246 6.76 8.25 -14.45
N PHE A 247 6.78 7.36 -13.45
CA PHE A 247 7.97 6.57 -13.14
C PHE A 247 8.39 5.68 -14.31
N VAL A 248 7.47 4.84 -14.82
CA VAL A 248 7.82 3.80 -15.81
C VAL A 248 8.13 4.39 -17.19
N ASP A 249 7.26 5.28 -17.70
CA ASP A 249 7.39 5.78 -19.07
C ASP A 249 8.33 6.99 -19.18
N GLY A 250 8.38 7.82 -18.13
CA GLY A 250 9.16 9.05 -18.11
C GLY A 250 10.52 8.91 -17.41
N TRP A 251 10.49 8.78 -16.08
CA TRP A 251 11.70 8.85 -15.26
C TRP A 251 12.65 7.69 -15.53
N LEU A 252 12.13 6.46 -15.52
CA LEU A 252 12.94 5.25 -15.70
C LEU A 252 13.61 5.21 -17.07
N SER A 253 12.95 5.72 -18.12
CA SER A 253 13.51 5.81 -19.49
C SER A 253 14.80 6.62 -19.53
N ASN A 254 14.86 7.73 -18.78
CA ASN A 254 16.01 8.64 -18.71
C ASN A 254 16.99 8.32 -17.58
N TYR A 255 16.65 7.40 -16.68
CA TYR A 255 17.51 7.03 -15.56
C TYR A 255 18.82 6.41 -16.06
N THR A 256 19.94 7.07 -15.73
CA THR A 256 21.32 6.64 -16.08
C THR A 256 22.04 5.94 -14.94
N GLY A 257 21.37 5.70 -13.81
CA GLY A 257 21.93 4.91 -12.72
C GLY A 257 22.08 3.44 -13.10
N ASN A 258 22.60 2.64 -12.17
CA ASN A 258 22.93 1.24 -12.42
C ASN A 258 21.69 0.43 -12.90
N GLU A 259 21.90 -0.57 -13.77
CA GLU A 259 20.80 -1.34 -14.42
C GLU A 259 19.87 -2.10 -13.45
N GLY A 260 20.28 -2.17 -12.18
CA GLY A 260 19.53 -2.70 -11.05
C GLY A 260 20.29 -2.46 -9.75
N GLY A 261 19.69 -2.87 -8.64
CA GLY A 261 20.38 -3.07 -7.36
C GLY A 261 21.40 -4.20 -7.46
N ASP A 262 21.47 -5.06 -6.45
CA ASP A 262 22.39 -6.20 -6.47
C ASP A 262 21.95 -7.22 -7.55
N LEU A 263 22.68 -7.23 -8.69
CA LEU A 263 22.38 -8.08 -9.84
C LEU A 263 22.53 -9.58 -9.49
N ASP A 264 23.37 -9.90 -8.51
CA ASP A 264 23.59 -11.26 -8.02
C ASP A 264 22.48 -11.71 -7.07
N MET A 265 21.61 -10.81 -6.64
CA MET A 265 20.51 -11.15 -5.74
C MET A 265 19.48 -11.99 -6.47
N THR A 266 19.11 -13.14 -5.87
CA THR A 266 18.11 -14.06 -6.41
C THR A 266 17.01 -14.29 -5.39
N ARG A 267 15.88 -14.85 -5.83
CA ARG A 267 14.82 -15.29 -4.91
C ARG A 267 15.36 -16.24 -3.84
N GLN A 268 16.26 -17.15 -4.20
CA GLN A 268 16.86 -18.09 -3.25
C GLN A 268 17.73 -17.39 -2.22
N LYS A 269 18.57 -16.42 -2.63
CA LYS A 269 19.40 -15.65 -1.68
C LYS A 269 18.53 -14.87 -0.69
N VAL A 270 17.47 -14.20 -1.18
CA VAL A 270 16.51 -13.51 -0.32
C VAL A 270 15.83 -14.50 0.64
N TRP A 271 15.49 -15.70 0.16
CA TRP A 271 14.94 -16.76 1.01
C TRP A 271 15.91 -17.16 2.13
N ASP A 272 17.17 -17.44 1.79
CA ASP A 272 18.20 -17.87 2.75
C ASP A 272 18.45 -16.80 3.83
N GLU A 273 18.50 -15.52 3.44
CA GLU A 273 18.63 -14.40 4.38
C GLU A 273 17.43 -14.29 5.32
N VAL A 274 16.22 -14.41 4.77
CA VAL A 274 14.97 -14.33 5.53
C VAL A 274 14.79 -15.52 6.46
N GLU A 275 15.13 -16.73 6.00
CA GLU A 275 15.12 -17.95 6.81
C GLU A 275 16.05 -17.80 8.01
N LYS A 276 17.26 -17.30 7.79
CA LYS A 276 18.25 -17.07 8.84
C LYS A 276 17.83 -15.97 9.82
N LYS A 277 17.26 -14.86 9.33
CA LYS A 277 16.92 -13.71 10.17
C LYS A 277 15.64 -13.93 11.00
N TYR A 278 14.61 -14.56 10.44
CA TYR A 278 13.28 -14.65 11.04
C TYR A 278 12.91 -16.06 11.55
N ASP A 279 13.82 -17.04 11.45
CA ASP A 279 13.61 -18.44 11.88
C ASP A 279 12.30 -19.05 11.35
N ILE A 280 12.00 -18.79 10.08
CA ILE A 280 10.72 -19.19 9.47
C ILE A 280 10.69 -20.66 9.01
N LYS A 281 11.79 -21.40 9.22
CA LYS A 281 11.97 -22.76 8.69
C LYS A 281 10.88 -23.73 9.15
N CYS A 282 10.59 -23.77 10.44
CA CYS A 282 9.54 -24.65 10.98
C CYS A 282 8.16 -24.30 10.40
N VAL A 283 7.86 -23.00 10.23
CA VAL A 283 6.59 -22.54 9.64
C VAL A 283 6.49 -22.95 8.18
N TYR A 284 7.60 -22.83 7.43
CA TYR A 284 7.71 -23.28 6.05
C TYR A 284 7.46 -24.79 5.92
N GLU A 285 8.20 -25.61 6.67
CA GLU A 285 8.13 -27.08 6.63
C GLU A 285 6.71 -27.57 6.93
N ARG A 286 6.06 -26.98 7.94
CA ARG A 286 4.68 -27.32 8.31
C ARG A 286 3.71 -26.99 7.16
N ARG A 287 3.83 -25.81 6.55
CA ARG A 287 2.94 -25.36 5.48
C ARG A 287 3.12 -26.18 4.21
N ILE A 288 4.36 -26.47 3.83
CA ILE A 288 4.62 -27.24 2.61
C ILE A 288 4.19 -28.69 2.76
N THR A 289 4.39 -29.28 3.95
CA THR A 289 3.92 -30.64 4.26
C THR A 289 2.40 -30.72 4.18
N ALA A 290 1.69 -29.85 4.90
CA ALA A 290 0.23 -29.79 4.87
C ALA A 290 -0.31 -29.51 3.45
N TRP A 291 0.38 -28.68 2.67
CA TRP A 291 0.02 -28.41 1.28
C TRP A 291 0.15 -29.66 0.38
N ARG A 292 1.25 -30.41 0.52
CA ARG A 292 1.51 -31.63 -0.24
C ARG A 292 0.53 -32.74 0.13
N GLU A 293 0.22 -32.91 1.43
CA GLU A 293 -0.80 -33.86 1.90
C GLU A 293 -2.20 -33.54 1.35
N GLU A 294 -2.60 -32.26 1.38
CA GLU A 294 -3.88 -31.81 0.83
C GLU A 294 -3.97 -32.10 -0.68
N ARG A 295 -2.89 -31.82 -1.41
CA ARG A 295 -2.79 -32.08 -2.86
C ARG A 295 -2.94 -33.57 -3.18
N GLU A 296 -2.30 -34.43 -2.39
CA GLU A 296 -2.38 -35.88 -2.54
C GLU A 296 -3.79 -36.39 -2.23
N ARG A 297 -4.40 -35.93 -1.12
CA ARG A 297 -5.76 -36.29 -0.72
C ARG A 297 -6.79 -35.94 -1.79
N LEU A 298 -6.65 -34.77 -2.41
CA LEU A 298 -7.55 -34.32 -3.48
C LEU A 298 -7.29 -35.02 -4.83
N LYS A 299 -6.35 -35.98 -4.89
CA LYS A 299 -5.91 -36.67 -6.13
C LYS A 299 -5.60 -35.67 -7.25
N ILE A 300 -5.15 -34.47 -6.92
CA ILE A 300 -4.74 -33.49 -7.94
C ILE A 300 -3.37 -33.94 -8.43
N LYS A 301 -3.37 -34.94 -9.33
CA LYS A 301 -2.23 -35.22 -10.22
C LYS A 301 -1.84 -33.90 -10.89
N GLY A 302 -0.55 -33.74 -11.19
CA GLY A 302 0.06 -32.50 -11.67
C GLY A 302 -0.62 -31.78 -12.85
N GLU A 303 -1.63 -32.37 -13.48
CA GLU A 303 -2.50 -31.80 -14.52
C GLU A 303 -3.06 -30.43 -14.12
N GLY A 304 -3.46 -30.21 -12.87
CA GLY A 304 -3.99 -28.91 -12.44
C GLY A 304 -2.98 -27.76 -12.43
N ARG A 305 -1.67 -28.03 -12.42
CA ARG A 305 -0.63 -26.99 -12.48
C ARG A 305 -0.46 -26.49 -13.90
N GLU A 306 -0.36 -27.39 -14.88
CA GLU A 306 -0.33 -27.07 -16.30
C GLU A 306 -1.66 -26.46 -16.74
N GLU A 307 -2.79 -27.05 -16.36
CA GLU A 307 -4.13 -26.56 -16.70
C GLU A 307 -4.38 -25.16 -16.11
N ARG A 308 -4.04 -24.89 -14.84
CA ARG A 308 -4.16 -23.52 -14.29
C ARG A 308 -3.10 -22.56 -14.82
N LYS A 309 -1.89 -23.01 -15.17
CA LYS A 309 -0.92 -22.16 -15.87
C LYS A 309 -1.50 -21.76 -17.22
N ARG A 310 -2.09 -22.71 -17.94
CA ARG A 310 -2.76 -22.51 -19.23
C ARG A 310 -3.95 -21.57 -19.08
N ILE A 311 -4.85 -21.82 -18.13
CA ILE A 311 -5.99 -20.94 -17.84
C ILE A 311 -5.52 -19.54 -17.43
N ALA A 312 -4.49 -19.40 -16.60
CA ALA A 312 -3.98 -18.08 -16.22
C ALA A 312 -3.32 -17.34 -17.40
N LEU A 313 -2.62 -18.06 -18.28
CA LEU A 313 -2.08 -17.55 -19.54
C LEU A 313 -3.21 -17.17 -20.51
N GLU A 314 -4.26 -17.97 -20.60
CA GLU A 314 -5.45 -17.73 -21.41
C GLU A 314 -6.27 -16.54 -20.89
N GLU A 315 -6.45 -16.43 -19.57
CA GLU A 315 -7.11 -15.28 -18.92
C GLU A 315 -6.29 -14.00 -19.10
N GLU A 316 -4.96 -14.08 -19.03
CA GLU A 316 -4.07 -12.95 -19.29
C GLU A 316 -4.10 -12.55 -20.78
N ALA A 317 -4.09 -13.52 -21.70
CA ALA A 317 -4.22 -13.27 -23.14
C ALA A 317 -5.59 -12.68 -23.50
N TYR A 318 -6.67 -13.20 -22.90
CA TYR A 318 -8.01 -12.67 -23.06
C TYR A 318 -8.12 -11.24 -22.55
N ALA A 319 -7.57 -10.96 -21.36
CA ALA A 319 -7.54 -9.61 -20.81
C ALA A 319 -6.73 -8.65 -21.69
N ASN A 320 -5.63 -9.09 -22.29
CA ASN A 320 -4.82 -8.27 -23.19
C ASN A 320 -5.55 -8.00 -24.51
N ALA A 321 -6.18 -9.00 -25.12
CA ALA A 321 -6.96 -8.85 -26.34
C ALA A 321 -8.17 -7.92 -26.15
N TRP A 322 -8.83 -8.01 -25.00
CA TRP A 322 -9.94 -7.12 -24.65
C TRP A 322 -9.49 -5.66 -24.48
N ILE A 323 -8.28 -5.44 -23.95
CA ILE A 323 -7.68 -4.10 -23.83
C ILE A 323 -7.28 -3.55 -25.21
N GLU A 324 -6.68 -4.34 -26.10
CA GLU A 324 -6.38 -3.93 -27.48
C GLU A 324 -7.64 -3.56 -28.27
N MET A 325 -8.75 -4.26 -28.04
CA MET A 325 -10.05 -3.91 -28.65
C MET A 325 -10.56 -2.55 -28.17
N LEU A 326 -10.34 -2.20 -26.90
CA LEU A 326 -10.70 -0.89 -26.35
C LEU A 326 -9.79 0.22 -26.88
N GLU A 327 -8.50 -0.04 -27.06
CA GLU A 327 -7.51 0.94 -27.54
C GLU A 327 -7.59 1.18 -29.04
N SER A 328 -8.00 0.19 -29.84
CA SER A 328 -8.19 0.32 -31.29
C SER A 328 -9.53 0.96 -31.69
N GLY A 329 -10.37 1.35 -30.73
CA GLY A 329 -11.66 1.99 -30.98
C GLY A 329 -12.66 1.10 -31.74
N SER A 330 -12.45 -0.22 -31.75
CA SER A 330 -13.25 -1.19 -32.51
C SER A 330 -14.40 -1.79 -31.69
N ILE A 331 -14.99 -1.01 -30.78
CA ILE A 331 -16.22 -1.39 -30.05
C ILE A 331 -17.37 -0.47 -30.44
#